data_AF-A0A923WP95-F1
#
_entry.id   AF-A0A923WP95-F1
#
_cell.length_a   1.000
_cell.length_b   1.000
_cell.length_c   1.000
_cell.angle_alpha   90.00
_cell.angle_beta   90.00
_cell.angle_gamma   90.00
#
_symmetry.space_group_name_H-M   'P 1'
#
loop_
_entity.id
_entity.type
_entity.pdbx_description
1 polymer ?
#
loop_
_entity_poly.entity_id
_entity_poly.type
_entity_poly.pdbx_seq_one_letter_code
_entity_poly.pdbx_strand_id
1 'polypeptide(L)'
;LEDWEKALLTQGKHLYLVDFSNSGGLVTPLVLEIELKSGKKYIERIPAEVWRYSSKKITKLLVTDEPMVSLTQDPYWETADIDTSNNAWPRKITPSRLELFKTEKGKDDLMKDFRTPLKTKK
;
A
#
# COMPACT_ATOMS: atom_id res chain seq x y z
N LEU A 1 -1.91 -4.33 29.98
CA LEU A 1 -2.95 -3.39 29.54
C LEU A 1 -3.15 -2.36 30.61
N GLU A 2 -2.79 -1.12 30.31
CA GLU A 2 -3.08 0.01 31.17
C GLU A 2 -4.60 0.21 31.26
N ASP A 3 -5.08 0.84 32.33
CA ASP A 3 -6.53 0.86 32.60
C ASP A 3 -7.33 1.68 31.56
N TRP A 4 -6.68 2.63 30.88
CA TRP A 4 -7.28 3.36 29.76
C TRP A 4 -7.45 2.49 28.50
N GLU A 5 -6.54 1.54 28.25
CA GLU A 5 -6.64 0.61 27.11
C GLU A 5 -7.81 -0.37 27.29
N LYS A 6 -8.05 -0.82 28.54
CA LYS A 6 -9.19 -1.68 28.89
C LYS A 6 -10.53 -0.96 28.68
N ALA A 7 -10.60 0.33 29.02
CA ALA A 7 -11.80 1.14 28.83
C ALA A 7 -12.15 1.36 27.35
N LEU A 8 -11.14 1.47 26.48
CA LEU A 8 -11.34 1.55 25.03
C LEU A 8 -11.81 0.22 24.43
N LEU A 9 -11.28 -0.91 24.91
CA LEU A 9 -11.74 -2.25 24.50
C LEU A 9 -13.21 -2.48 24.84
N THR A 10 -13.69 -1.95 25.97
CA THR A 10 -15.12 -2.03 26.33
C THR A 10 -16.05 -1.21 25.43
N GLN A 11 -15.54 -0.24 24.67
CA GLN A 11 -16.34 0.52 23.70
C GLN A 11 -16.53 -0.21 22.35
N GLY A 12 -15.91 -1.38 22.16
CA GLY A 12 -16.05 -2.15 20.92
C GLY A 12 -15.32 -1.53 19.72
N LYS A 13 -14.36 -0.62 19.97
CA LYS A 13 -13.54 0.00 18.93
C LYS A 13 -12.33 -0.88 18.60
N HIS A 14 -11.88 -0.82 17.35
CA HIS A 14 -10.68 -1.50 16.87
C HIS A 14 -9.47 -0.57 16.99
N LEU A 15 -8.40 -1.09 17.60
CA LEU A 15 -7.18 -0.36 17.89
C LEU A 15 -6.05 -0.96 17.06
N TYR A 16 -5.38 -0.11 16.27
CA TYR A 16 -4.23 -0.50 15.47
C TYR A 16 -3.03 0.37 15.84
N LEU A 17 -1.92 -0.26 16.19
CA LEU A 17 -0.63 0.41 16.31
C LEU A 17 0.11 0.25 14.99
N VAL A 18 0.37 1.37 14.32
CA VAL A 18 1.08 1.40 13.04
C VAL A 18 2.43 2.05 13.25
N ASP A 19 3.47 1.28 12.94
CA ASP A 19 4.85 1.74 13.00
C ASP A 19 5.27 2.31 11.65
N PHE A 20 5.67 3.58 11.65
CA PHE A 20 6.23 4.25 10.49
C PHE A 20 7.74 4.42 10.68
N SER A 21 8.49 4.15 9.62
CA SER A 21 9.94 4.31 9.60
C SER A 21 10.32 5.28 8.48
N ASN A 22 11.10 6.30 8.83
CA ASN A 22 11.67 7.23 7.85
C ASN A 22 13.02 6.69 7.35
N SER A 23 13.03 6.13 6.14
CA SER A 23 14.23 5.59 5.50
C SER A 23 15.01 6.63 4.69
N GLY A 24 14.41 7.78 4.37
CA GLY A 24 15.00 8.83 3.53
C GLY A 24 15.63 9.98 4.31
N GLY A 25 15.39 10.06 5.62
CA GLY A 25 15.93 11.12 6.49
C GLY A 25 15.25 12.49 6.33
N LEU A 26 14.40 12.66 5.32
CA LEU A 26 13.58 13.84 5.13
C LEU A 26 12.30 13.73 5.97
N VAL A 27 12.01 14.73 6.78
CA VAL A 27 10.79 14.77 7.58
C VAL A 27 9.63 15.16 6.66
N THR A 28 8.65 14.26 6.51
CA THR A 28 7.47 14.47 5.66
C THR A 28 6.18 14.31 6.47
N PRO A 29 5.08 14.99 6.06
CA PRO A 29 3.76 14.66 6.59
C PRO A 29 3.37 13.24 6.14
N LEU A 30 2.60 12.55 6.98
CA LEU A 30 2.05 11.24 6.62
C LEU A 30 0.60 11.42 6.20
N VAL A 31 0.32 11.15 4.93
CA VAL A 31 -1.05 11.10 4.39
C VAL A 31 -1.44 9.63 4.34
N LEU A 32 -2.43 9.23 5.11
CA LEU A 32 -2.86 7.84 5.21
C LEU A 32 -4.28 7.70 4.67
N GLU A 33 -4.46 6.89 3.64
CA GLU A 33 -5.78 6.38 3.26
C GLU A 33 -6.01 5.07 3.99
N ILE A 34 -7.12 5.02 4.72
CA ILE A 34 -7.53 3.83 5.45
C ILE A 34 -8.87 3.34 4.89
N GLU A 35 -8.91 2.06 4.55
CA GLU A 35 -10.07 1.37 4.00
C GLU A 35 -10.65 0.42 5.04
N LEU A 36 -11.94 0.59 5.35
CA LEU A 36 -12.67 -0.25 6.28
C LEU A 36 -13.35 -1.42 5.56
N LYS A 37 -13.77 -2.42 6.33
CA LYS A 37 -14.48 -3.60 5.81
C LYS A 37 -15.79 -3.28 5.08
N SER A 38 -16.46 -2.18 5.43
CA SER A 38 -17.65 -1.70 4.69
C SER A 38 -17.32 -1.09 3.31
N GLY A 39 -16.04 -0.89 2.98
CA GLY A 39 -15.59 -0.17 1.78
C GLY A 39 -15.51 1.35 1.96
N LYS A 40 -15.83 1.87 3.15
CA LYS A 40 -15.60 3.29 3.48
C LYS A 40 -14.11 3.58 3.52
N LYS A 41 -13.73 4.68 2.89
CA LYS A 41 -12.37 5.21 2.88
C LYS A 41 -12.31 6.54 3.60
N TYR A 42 -11.28 6.74 4.40
CA TYR A 42 -11.00 8.03 5.03
C TYR A 42 -9.51 8.36 4.92
N ILE A 43 -9.25 9.65 4.83
CA ILE A 43 -7.90 10.19 4.70
C ILE A 43 -7.54 10.87 6.01
N GLU A 44 -6.53 10.35 6.69
CA GLU A 44 -5.94 10.98 7.86
C GLU A 44 -4.64 11.67 7.46
N ARG A 45 -4.58 12.99 7.64
CA ARG A 45 -3.39 13.80 7.40
C ARG A 45 -2.69 14.06 8.72
N ILE A 46 -1.50 13.50 8.86
CA ILE A 46 -0.66 13.65 10.04
C ILE A 46 0.45 14.65 9.70
N PRO A 47 0.55 15.78 10.44
CA PRO A 47 1.57 16.78 10.17
C PRO A 47 2.97 16.22 10.47
N ALA A 48 3.98 16.84 9.85
CA ALA A 48 5.39 16.49 10.03
C ALA A 48 5.89 16.62 11.49
N GLU A 49 5.14 17.25 12.37
CA GLU A 49 5.49 17.46 13.79
C GLU A 49 5.62 16.15 14.58
N VAL A 50 4.99 15.07 14.11
CA VAL A 50 5.09 13.75 14.76
C VAL A 50 6.51 13.22 14.84
N TRP A 51 7.40 13.70 13.97
CA TRP A 51 8.80 13.31 13.93
C TRP A 51 9.68 14.07 14.95
N ARG A 52 9.12 14.99 15.73
CA ARG A 52 9.88 15.86 16.65
C ARG A 52 10.68 15.11 17.71
N TYR A 53 10.10 14.06 18.30
CA TYR A 53 10.76 13.28 19.35
C TYR A 53 11.64 12.15 18.79
N SER A 54 11.29 11.65 17.61
CA SER A 54 12.03 10.60 16.92
C SER A 54 11.90 10.81 15.42
N SER A 55 13.02 11.19 14.78
CA SER A 55 13.07 11.44 13.35
C SER A 55 13.10 10.16 12.50
N LYS A 56 13.39 9.01 13.13
CA LYS A 56 13.57 7.73 12.44
C LYS A 56 12.34 6.85 12.47
N LYS A 57 11.65 6.78 13.61
CA LYS A 57 10.52 5.88 13.82
C LYS A 57 9.45 6.54 14.65
N ILE A 58 8.20 6.36 14.26
CA ILE A 58 7.04 6.77 15.06
C ILE A 58 6.06 5.62 15.11
N THR A 59 5.33 5.52 16.22
CA THR A 59 4.20 4.61 16.36
C THR A 59 2.95 5.46 16.48
N LYS A 60 2.00 5.28 15.57
CA LYS A 60 0.72 5.97 15.56
C LYS A 60 -0.38 4.99 15.93
N LEU A 61 -1.20 5.40 16.88
CA LEU A 61 -2.41 4.67 17.24
C LEU A 61 -3.56 5.15 16.34
N LEU A 62 -4.19 4.21 15.64
CA LEU A 62 -5.40 4.40 14.84
C LEU A 62 -6.58 3.73 15.55
N VAL A 63 -7.65 4.49 15.75
CA VAL A 63 -8.90 4.00 16.35
C VAL A 63 -9.96 3.97 15.26
N THR A 64 -10.57 2.82 15.05
CA THR A 64 -11.61 2.65 14.03
C THR A 64 -12.83 1.95 14.62
N ASP A 65 -14.02 2.32 14.13
CA ASP A 65 -15.27 1.69 14.58
C ASP A 65 -15.50 0.33 13.88
N GLU A 66 -14.92 0.15 12.69
CA GLU A 66 -14.96 -1.08 11.90
C GLU A 66 -13.55 -1.63 11.69
N PRO A 67 -13.38 -2.92 11.38
CA PRO A 67 -12.06 -3.49 11.11
C PRO A 67 -11.46 -2.89 9.83
N MET A 68 -10.19 -2.50 9.92
CA MET A 68 -9.37 -2.00 8.81
C MET A 68 -8.96 -3.13 7.88
N VAL A 69 -9.12 -2.92 6.56
CA VAL A 69 -8.76 -3.86 5.50
C VAL A 69 -7.45 -3.47 4.84
N SER A 70 -7.29 -2.18 4.52
CA SER A 70 -6.07 -1.69 3.90
C SER A 70 -5.68 -0.33 4.45
N LEU A 71 -4.37 -0.09 4.45
CA LEU A 71 -3.76 1.19 4.79
C LEU A 71 -2.76 1.52 3.68
N THR A 72 -2.93 2.68 3.07
CA THR A 72 -2.05 3.16 1.99
C THR A 72 -1.47 4.51 2.39
N GLN A 73 -0.15 4.60 2.42
CA GLN A 73 0.57 5.85 2.59
C GLN A 73 0.64 6.60 1.25
N ASP A 74 0.37 7.89 1.31
CA ASP A 74 0.41 8.84 0.21
C ASP A 74 -0.31 8.37 -1.08
N PRO A 75 -1.64 8.16 -1.03
CA PRO A 75 -2.43 7.75 -2.19
C PRO A 75 -2.45 8.79 -3.32
N TYR A 76 -2.13 10.05 -3.03
CA TYR A 76 -2.21 11.19 -3.95
C TYR A 76 -0.84 11.66 -4.46
N TRP A 77 0.24 11.00 -4.05
CA TRP A 77 1.62 11.35 -4.42
C TRP A 77 1.96 12.81 -4.08
N GLU A 78 1.58 13.23 -2.89
CA GLU A 78 1.90 14.56 -2.35
C GLU A 78 3.32 14.63 -1.79
N THR A 79 3.92 13.48 -1.47
CA THR A 79 5.26 13.38 -0.92
C THR A 79 6.29 13.01 -1.99
N ALA A 80 7.51 13.50 -1.83
CA ALA A 80 8.63 13.21 -2.73
C ALA A 80 9.27 11.84 -2.44
N ASP A 81 8.46 10.80 -2.28
CA ASP A 81 8.92 9.43 -2.06
C ASP A 81 9.23 8.74 -3.41
N ILE A 82 10.34 8.02 -3.47
CA ILE A 82 10.81 7.33 -4.67
C ILE A 82 10.39 5.86 -4.73
N ASP A 83 10.06 5.26 -3.58
CA ASP A 83 9.71 3.84 -3.48
C ASP A 83 8.29 3.64 -2.97
N THR A 84 7.34 3.59 -3.91
CA THR A 84 5.92 3.34 -3.59
C THR A 84 5.62 1.87 -3.28
N SER A 85 6.59 0.96 -3.43
CA SER A 85 6.33 -0.48 -3.29
C SER A 85 6.01 -0.90 -1.85
N ASN A 86 6.45 -0.10 -0.88
CA ASN A 86 6.28 -0.36 0.55
C ASN A 86 5.13 0.46 1.18
N ASN A 87 4.44 1.31 0.41
CA ASN A 87 3.43 2.24 0.91
C ASN A 87 2.06 1.60 1.16
N ALA A 88 1.89 0.30 0.92
CA ALA A 88 0.62 -0.40 1.11
C ALA A 88 0.72 -1.52 2.15
N TRP A 89 -0.25 -1.54 3.05
CA TRP A 89 -0.57 -2.67 3.92
C TRP A 89 -1.99 -3.19 3.62
N PRO A 90 -2.18 -4.49 3.39
CA PRO A 90 -1.16 -5.52 3.16
C PRO A 90 -0.29 -5.21 1.92
N ARG A 91 0.94 -5.73 1.91
CA ARG A 91 1.89 -5.49 0.82
C ARG A 91 1.33 -6.01 -0.50
N LYS A 92 1.27 -5.14 -1.51
CA LYS A 92 0.85 -5.50 -2.87
C LYS A 92 2.10 -5.87 -3.68
N ILE A 93 2.05 -6.98 -4.40
CA ILE A 93 3.13 -7.40 -5.28
C ILE A 93 3.02 -6.58 -6.57
N THR A 94 3.85 -5.55 -6.69
CA THR A 94 3.94 -4.75 -7.92
C THR A 94 4.92 -5.46 -8.87
N PRO A 95 4.50 -5.83 -10.10
CA PRO A 95 5.42 -6.46 -11.06
C PRO A 95 6.54 -5.49 -11.43
N SER A 96 7.77 -5.99 -11.49
CA SER A 96 8.90 -5.16 -11.88
C SER A 96 8.81 -4.78 -13.37
N ARG A 97 9.31 -3.59 -13.72
CA ARG A 97 9.33 -3.13 -15.12
C ARG A 97 10.05 -4.11 -16.06
N LEU A 98 11.08 -4.80 -15.55
CA LEU A 98 11.83 -5.83 -16.30
C LEU A 98 11.05 -7.13 -16.51
N GLU A 99 10.16 -7.51 -15.57
CA GLU A 99 9.30 -8.69 -15.71
C GLU A 99 8.20 -8.45 -16.75
N LEU A 100 7.60 -7.26 -16.80
CA LEU A 100 6.61 -6.89 -17.83
C LEU A 100 7.14 -7.13 -19.25
N PHE A 101 8.38 -6.72 -19.52
CA PHE A 101 9.03 -6.92 -20.83
C PHE A 101 9.30 -8.39 -21.17
N LYS A 102 9.43 -9.27 -20.17
CA LYS A 102 9.56 -10.71 -20.40
C LYS A 102 8.20 -11.36 -20.65
N THR A 103 7.13 -10.80 -20.08
CA THR A 103 5.75 -11.29 -20.27
C THR A 103 5.21 -11.03 -21.68
N GLU A 104 5.74 -10.03 -22.41
CA GLU A 104 5.37 -9.75 -23.81
C GLU A 104 5.90 -10.75 -24.84
N LYS A 105 6.53 -11.87 -24.45
CA LYS A 105 6.89 -12.96 -25.37
C LYS A 105 5.84 -14.06 -25.35
N GLY A 106 4.68 -13.80 -25.93
CA GLY A 106 3.67 -14.84 -26.09
C GLY A 106 2.39 -14.41 -26.78
N LYS A 107 2.45 -14.06 -28.05
CA LYS A 107 1.42 -14.30 -29.08
C LYS A 107 2.00 -13.86 -30.43
N ASP A 108 1.92 -14.75 -31.42
CA ASP A 108 2.44 -14.61 -32.78
C ASP A 108 3.95 -14.85 -32.94
N ASP A 109 4.31 -16.11 -32.75
CA ASP A 109 5.59 -16.67 -33.19
C ASP A 109 5.54 -16.78 -34.73
N LEU A 110 5.78 -15.68 -35.47
CA LEU A 110 5.68 -15.63 -36.95
C LEU A 110 6.46 -16.76 -37.66
N MET A 111 7.48 -17.32 -37.00
CA MET A 111 8.27 -18.47 -37.49
C MET A 111 7.45 -19.78 -37.55
N LYS A 112 6.41 -19.94 -36.73
CA LYS A 112 5.50 -21.08 -36.78
C LYS A 112 4.45 -20.95 -37.87
N ASP A 113 4.01 -19.72 -38.16
CA ASP A 113 3.05 -19.44 -39.24
C ASP A 113 3.61 -19.81 -40.61
N PHE A 114 4.92 -19.59 -40.83
CA PHE A 114 5.58 -20.03 -42.07
C PHE A 114 5.51 -21.54 -42.31
N ARG A 115 5.39 -22.34 -41.25
CA ARG A 115 5.31 -23.81 -41.33
C ARG A 115 3.88 -24.32 -41.47
N THR A 116 2.87 -23.45 -41.45
CA THR A 116 1.47 -23.89 -41.57
C THR A 116 1.17 -24.23 -43.04
N PRO A 117 0.75 -25.48 -43.35
CA PRO A 117 0.40 -25.85 -44.71
C PRO A 117 -0.90 -25.16 -45.13
N LEU A 118 -0.90 -24.55 -46.31
CA LEU A 118 -2.08 -23.88 -46.87
C LEU A 118 -3.20 -24.89 -47.11
N LYS A 119 -4.42 -24.58 -46.65
CA LYS A 119 -5.60 -25.41 -46.93
C LYS A 119 -5.88 -25.39 -48.42
N THR A 120 -5.70 -26.53 -49.08
CA THR A 120 -6.16 -26.73 -50.45
C THR A 120 -7.70 -26.76 -50.46
N LYS A 121 -8.32 -25.88 -51.24
CA LYS A 121 -9.78 -25.89 -51.45
C LYS A 121 -10.14 -27.15 -52.24
N LYS A 122 -11.21 -27.81 -51.77
CA LYS A 122 -11.82 -28.99 -52.39
C LYS A 122 -12.69 -28.59 -53.57
#